data_AF-A0A542DFB2-F1
#
_entry.id   AF-A0A542DFB2-F1
#
_cell.length_a   1.000
_cell.length_b   1.000
_cell.length_c   1.000
_cell.angle_alpha   90.00
_cell.angle_beta   90.00
_cell.angle_gamma   90.00
#
_symmetry.space_group_name_H-M   'P 1'
#
loop_
_entity.id
_entity.type
_entity.pdbx_description
1 polymer ?
#
loop_
_entity_poly.entity_id
_entity_poly.type
_entity_poly.pdbx_seq_one_letter_code
_entity_poly.pdbx_strand_id
1 'polypeptide(L)'
;MFQIAASQVCGGKVGLHEAPPAHSPRLVTVQRLLDQASTLLELARVAQAPTKIGGEFFGTTPGELAEIQHGRYGTPTLAERKIAALKRSIAACEDHGVKASANIVVPDHSHAPRVHRLLDEYSPHLSVRLLNSLEHGTTSIEAIERILAKRGAVATTHYITAGVSGARVAYHLPDGRRVSFKQIRRVRLPETCTGCRFNNETDCHEGFYGVRLYYDRTGRYHVGVCIQRMDLSLSLDEFLTSSLRSEILDLRDSEYHRLNARRAG
;
A
#
# COMPACT_ATOMS: atom_id res chain seq x y z
N MET A 1 1.12 7.42 -14.19
CA MET A 1 0.22 7.47 -13.02
C MET A 1 1.11 7.81 -11.83
N PHE A 2 0.82 8.87 -11.09
CA PHE A 2 1.27 8.99 -9.71
C PHE A 2 0.04 8.71 -8.89
N GLN A 3 0.09 7.66 -8.07
CA GLN A 3 -0.89 7.51 -7.02
C GLN A 3 -0.20 7.95 -5.73
N ILE A 4 -0.37 9.22 -5.38
CA ILE A 4 -0.37 9.57 -3.96
C ILE A 4 -1.71 9.07 -3.47
N ALA A 5 -1.79 7.77 -3.18
CA ALA A 5 -2.86 7.28 -2.33
C ALA A 5 -2.52 7.81 -0.93
N ALA A 6 -3.20 8.89 -0.52
CA ALA A 6 -3.34 9.23 0.89
C ALA A 6 -3.98 8.02 1.57
N SER A 7 -3.14 7.08 2.01
CA SER A 7 -3.54 5.86 2.67
C SER A 7 -3.13 5.95 4.14
N GLN A 8 -4.18 5.99 4.95
CA GLN A 8 -4.23 5.68 6.38
C GLN A 8 -3.78 6.75 7.38
N VAL A 9 -4.78 7.52 7.82
CA VAL A 9 -4.94 7.94 9.21
C VAL A 9 -5.22 6.69 10.06
N CYS A 10 -4.41 6.39 11.08
CA CYS A 10 -4.71 5.33 12.03
C CYS A 10 -5.66 5.86 13.11
N GLY A 11 -6.85 5.26 13.20
CA GLY A 11 -7.84 5.56 14.24
C GLY A 11 -9.29 5.59 13.72
N GLY A 12 -9.74 4.54 13.02
CA GLY A 12 -11.11 4.43 12.49
C GLY A 12 -11.34 5.14 11.13
N LYS A 13 -12.12 4.48 10.26
CA LYS A 13 -12.61 4.87 8.90
C LYS A 13 -11.67 4.48 7.72
N VAL A 14 -12.12 3.53 6.87
CA VAL A 14 -12.85 3.70 5.60
C VAL A 14 -12.03 4.47 4.54
N GLY A 15 -11.47 3.74 3.57
CA GLY A 15 -10.76 4.30 2.42
C GLY A 15 -11.61 4.19 1.15
N LEU A 16 -11.64 5.24 0.31
CA LEU A 16 -12.29 5.26 -1.00
C LEU A 16 -11.29 4.81 -2.07
N HIS A 17 -11.60 3.73 -2.80
CA HIS A 17 -10.95 3.38 -4.05
C HIS A 17 -11.85 3.81 -5.22
N GLU A 18 -11.29 4.49 -6.22
CA GLU A 18 -11.94 4.63 -7.53
C GLU A 18 -11.85 3.29 -8.27
N ALA A 19 -12.97 2.87 -8.87
CA ALA A 19 -13.05 1.65 -9.66
C ALA A 19 -12.08 1.68 -10.87
N PRO A 20 -11.58 0.53 -11.35
CA PRO A 20 -10.68 0.49 -12.49
C PRO A 20 -11.37 1.03 -13.76
N PRO A 21 -10.68 1.83 -14.60
CA PRO A 21 -11.34 2.55 -15.68
C PRO A 21 -11.56 1.65 -16.89
N ALA A 22 -12.81 1.61 -17.39
CA ALA A 22 -13.05 1.30 -18.79
C ALA A 22 -12.71 2.50 -19.72
N HIS A 23 -12.55 3.74 -19.22
CA HIS A 23 -12.09 4.88 -20.00
C HIS A 23 -11.33 5.93 -19.16
N SER A 24 -10.33 6.54 -19.80
CA SER A 24 -9.26 7.43 -19.30
C SER A 24 -9.59 8.35 -18.12
N PRO A 25 -8.81 8.32 -17.00
CA PRO A 25 -8.93 9.32 -15.94
C PRO A 25 -8.52 10.72 -16.45
N ARG A 26 -9.33 11.73 -16.10
CA ARG A 26 -9.02 13.14 -16.34
C ARG A 26 -7.78 13.53 -15.52
N LEU A 27 -6.84 14.21 -16.18
CA LEU A 27 -5.62 14.76 -15.59
C LEU A 27 -5.94 15.71 -14.44
N VAL A 28 -5.65 15.30 -13.21
CA VAL A 28 -5.41 16.25 -12.11
C VAL A 28 -3.99 16.77 -12.30
N THR A 29 -3.86 18.06 -12.61
CA THR A 29 -2.57 18.74 -12.74
C THR A 29 -1.79 18.63 -11.43
N VAL A 30 -0.46 18.45 -11.50
CA VAL A 30 0.44 18.39 -10.33
C VAL A 30 0.25 19.60 -9.40
N GLN A 31 -0.12 20.76 -9.95
CA GLN A 31 -0.48 21.95 -9.18
C GLN A 31 -1.69 21.71 -8.25
N ARG A 32 -2.75 21.07 -8.74
CA ARG A 32 -3.96 20.78 -7.96
C ARG A 32 -3.71 19.74 -6.86
N LEU A 33 -2.71 18.86 -7.05
CA LEU A 33 -2.20 17.94 -6.02
C LEU A 33 -1.36 18.65 -4.95
N LEU A 34 -0.57 19.66 -5.34
CA LEU A 34 0.14 20.53 -4.39
C LEU A 34 -0.84 21.42 -3.61
N ASP A 35 -1.89 21.92 -4.27
CA ASP A 35 -2.96 22.68 -3.64
C ASP A 35 -3.74 21.80 -2.65
N GLN A 36 -4.02 20.53 -3.00
CA GLN A 36 -4.62 19.55 -2.10
C GLN A 36 -3.69 19.15 -0.95
N ALA A 37 -2.37 19.05 -1.16
CA ALA A 37 -1.41 18.79 -0.09
C ALA A 37 -1.36 19.95 0.91
N SER A 38 -1.40 21.19 0.43
CA SER A 38 -1.57 22.41 1.23
C SER A 38 -2.88 22.40 2.04
N THR A 39 -4.01 22.05 1.42
CA THR A 39 -5.30 21.92 2.12
C THR A 39 -5.31 20.78 3.15
N LEU A 40 -4.68 19.64 2.84
CA LEU A 40 -4.52 18.52 3.78
C LEU A 40 -3.59 18.88 4.94
N LEU A 41 -2.57 19.72 4.71
CA LEU A 41 -1.66 20.27 5.71
C LEU A 41 -2.37 21.26 6.65
N GLU A 42 -3.25 22.13 6.13
CA GLU A 42 -4.11 22.98 6.96
C GLU A 42 -5.08 22.16 7.82
N LEU A 43 -5.74 21.17 7.23
CA LEU A 43 -6.64 20.27 7.97
C LEU A 43 -5.91 19.49 9.07
N ALA A 44 -4.68 19.03 8.80
CA ALA A 44 -3.82 18.37 9.77
C ALA A 44 -3.38 19.30 10.92
N ARG A 45 -3.05 20.57 10.61
CA ARG A 45 -2.74 21.60 11.60
C ARG A 45 -3.93 21.88 12.51
N VAL A 46 -5.13 22.02 11.95
CA VAL A 46 -6.37 22.24 12.70
C VAL A 46 -6.73 21.04 13.58
N ALA A 47 -6.41 19.81 13.15
CA ALA A 47 -6.79 18.58 13.84
C ALA A 47 -5.84 18.11 14.96
N GLN A 48 -4.68 18.75 15.17
CA GLN A 48 -3.66 18.36 16.17
C GLN A 48 -3.30 16.85 16.20
N ALA A 49 -3.45 16.16 15.07
CA ALA A 49 -3.17 14.73 14.94
C ALA A 49 -1.83 14.51 14.21
N PRO A 50 -0.99 13.54 14.65
CA PRO A 50 0.23 13.20 13.93
C PRO A 50 -0.14 12.69 12.53
N THR A 51 0.06 13.55 11.53
CA THR A 51 -0.32 13.29 10.15
C THR A 51 0.84 12.61 9.45
N LYS A 52 0.55 11.51 8.78
CA LYS A 52 1.51 10.77 7.95
C LYS A 52 1.00 10.75 6.51
N ILE A 53 1.84 11.12 5.56
CA ILE A 53 1.54 11.05 4.14
C ILE A 53 2.30 9.85 3.53
N GLY A 54 1.58 8.97 2.85
CA GLY A 54 2.13 7.84 2.11
C GLY A 54 2.11 8.09 0.61
N GLY A 55 3.20 7.72 -0.07
CA GLY A 55 3.30 7.75 -1.53
C GLY A 55 3.90 6.46 -2.08
N GLU A 56 3.50 6.10 -3.31
CA GLU A 56 4.08 4.98 -4.04
C GLU A 56 5.23 5.46 -4.94
N PHE A 57 6.39 4.84 -4.77
CA PHE A 57 7.60 5.13 -5.52
C PHE A 57 7.72 4.14 -6.65
N PHE A 58 7.20 4.56 -7.81
CA PHE A 58 7.22 3.78 -9.03
C PHE A 58 8.63 3.76 -9.67
N GLY A 59 9.36 4.87 -9.62
CA GLY A 59 10.75 4.95 -10.07
C GLY A 59 11.55 5.94 -9.23
N THR A 60 12.86 5.70 -9.11
CA THR A 60 13.82 6.60 -8.43
C THR A 60 14.58 7.48 -9.43
N THR A 61 14.53 7.13 -10.73
CA THR A 61 15.10 7.93 -11.82
C THR A 61 14.04 8.24 -12.88
N PRO A 62 14.26 9.27 -13.73
CA PRO A 62 13.31 9.59 -14.80
C PRO A 62 13.09 8.46 -15.78
N GLY A 63 14.14 7.71 -16.13
CA GLY A 63 14.05 6.55 -17.03
C GLY A 63 13.15 5.46 -16.44
N GLU A 64 13.41 5.06 -15.19
CA GLU A 64 12.58 4.08 -14.48
C GLU A 64 11.12 4.53 -14.40
N LEU A 65 10.90 5.81 -14.06
CA LEU A 65 9.56 6.35 -13.94
C LEU A 65 8.85 6.48 -15.30
N ALA A 66 9.57 6.64 -16.40
CA ALA A 66 9.01 6.67 -17.74
C ALA A 66 8.56 5.28 -18.22
N GLU A 67 9.34 4.24 -17.93
CA GLU A 67 9.07 2.83 -18.34
C GLU A 67 7.73 2.30 -17.83
N ILE A 68 7.37 2.66 -16.61
CA ILE A 68 6.14 2.20 -15.94
C ILE A 68 4.95 3.15 -16.14
N GLN A 69 5.14 4.23 -16.89
CA GLN A 69 4.08 5.18 -17.19
C GLN A 69 3.37 4.81 -18.49
N HIS A 70 2.04 4.91 -18.46
CA HIS A 70 1.22 4.88 -19.66
C HIS A 70 1.83 5.79 -20.75
N GLY A 71 1.88 5.34 -22.01
CA GLY A 71 2.68 5.96 -23.08
C GLY A 71 2.49 7.48 -23.25
N ARG A 72 1.29 7.99 -22.98
CA ARG A 72 1.00 9.44 -22.91
C ARG A 72 1.91 10.25 -21.96
N TYR A 73 2.45 9.61 -20.93
CA TYR A 73 3.26 10.24 -19.87
C TYR A 73 4.69 9.72 -19.79
N GLY A 74 5.07 8.72 -20.59
CA GLY A 74 6.38 8.07 -20.58
C GLY A 74 7.51 8.91 -21.17
N THR A 75 7.42 10.24 -21.14
CA THR A 75 8.51 11.11 -21.63
C THR A 75 9.49 11.40 -20.49
N PRO A 76 10.81 11.37 -20.74
CA PRO A 76 11.83 11.65 -19.73
C PRO A 76 11.62 13.00 -19.03
N THR A 77 11.28 14.05 -19.78
CA THR A 77 11.03 15.40 -19.23
C THR A 77 9.85 15.43 -18.26
N LEU A 78 8.77 14.69 -18.55
CA LEU A 78 7.66 14.59 -17.59
C LEU A 78 8.08 13.81 -16.36
N ALA A 79 8.83 12.72 -16.52
CA ALA A 79 9.36 11.94 -15.40
C ALA A 79 10.32 12.74 -14.51
N GLU A 80 11.17 13.59 -15.08
CA GLU A 80 12.05 14.52 -14.34
C GLU A 80 11.25 15.52 -13.50
N ARG A 81 10.31 16.24 -14.12
CA ARG A 81 9.44 17.20 -13.43
C ARG A 81 8.71 16.56 -12.26
N LYS A 82 8.32 15.31 -12.45
CA LYS A 82 7.62 14.47 -11.49
C LYS A 82 8.52 14.08 -10.30
N ILE A 83 9.76 13.67 -10.54
CA ILE A 83 10.74 13.39 -9.47
C ILE A 83 11.10 14.67 -8.72
N ALA A 84 11.25 15.80 -9.43
CA ALA A 84 11.49 17.09 -8.79
C ALA A 84 10.32 17.52 -7.89
N ALA A 85 9.08 17.28 -8.31
CA ALA A 85 7.90 17.53 -7.48
C ALA A 85 7.89 16.64 -6.24
N LEU A 86 8.21 15.36 -6.38
CA LEU A 86 8.33 14.43 -5.24
C LEU A 86 9.36 14.90 -4.21
N LYS A 87 10.55 15.33 -4.65
CA LYS A 87 11.59 15.88 -3.77
C LYS A 87 11.08 17.12 -3.01
N ARG A 88 10.39 18.05 -3.68
CA ARG A 88 9.78 19.22 -3.02
C ARG A 88 8.71 18.83 -2.00
N SER A 89 7.89 17.82 -2.30
CA SER A 89 6.88 17.35 -1.35
C SER A 89 7.48 16.72 -0.10
N ILE A 90 8.60 16.00 -0.22
CA ILE A 90 9.31 15.45 0.93
C ILE A 90 9.86 16.58 1.80
N ALA A 91 10.56 17.54 1.20
CA ALA A 91 11.09 18.70 1.92
C ALA A 91 9.98 19.49 2.66
N ALA A 92 8.86 19.74 1.98
CA ALA A 92 7.71 20.39 2.61
C ALA A 92 7.13 19.59 3.79
N CYS A 93 7.13 18.25 3.72
CA CYS A 93 6.72 17.43 4.85
C CYS A 93 7.66 17.63 6.04
N GLU A 94 8.97 17.64 5.81
CA GLU A 94 9.98 17.88 6.84
C GLU A 94 9.86 19.27 7.47
N ASP A 95 9.75 20.32 6.65
CA ASP A 95 9.59 21.71 7.07
C ASP A 95 8.35 21.93 7.95
N HIS A 96 7.34 21.07 7.80
CA HIS A 96 6.09 21.12 8.56
C HIS A 96 5.96 20.02 9.63
N GLY A 97 7.02 19.24 9.89
CA GLY A 97 7.01 18.17 10.89
C GLY A 97 6.05 17.02 10.56
N VAL A 98 5.65 16.87 9.30
CA VAL A 98 4.77 15.81 8.80
C VAL A 98 5.60 14.61 8.40
N LYS A 99 5.21 13.42 8.86
CA LYS A 99 5.94 12.19 8.54
C LYS A 99 5.61 11.75 7.11
N ALA A 100 6.64 11.55 6.29
CA ALA A 100 6.49 10.96 4.96
C ALA A 100 6.76 9.44 4.96
N SER A 101 6.19 8.74 3.98
CA SER A 101 6.54 7.36 3.68
C SER A 101 6.55 7.02 2.21
N ALA A 102 7.48 6.15 1.84
CA ALA A 102 7.63 5.60 0.51
C ALA A 102 7.26 4.11 0.52
N ASN A 103 6.36 3.71 -0.37
CA ASN A 103 6.10 2.31 -0.68
C ASN A 103 6.77 1.95 -2.01
N ILE A 104 7.48 0.83 -2.08
CA ILE A 104 8.06 0.31 -3.33
C ILE A 104 7.73 -1.18 -3.47
N VAL A 105 7.23 -1.57 -4.64
CA VAL A 105 7.05 -2.98 -5.02
C VAL A 105 8.35 -3.50 -5.60
N VAL A 106 8.80 -4.67 -5.15
CA VAL A 106 10.07 -5.29 -5.57
C VAL A 106 9.76 -6.63 -6.23
N PRO A 107 9.57 -6.70 -7.55
CA PRO A 107 9.21 -7.94 -8.25
C PRO A 107 10.26 -9.05 -8.12
N ASP A 108 11.54 -8.69 -8.23
CA ASP A 108 12.67 -9.59 -8.17
C ASP A 108 13.97 -8.82 -7.81
N HIS A 109 15.11 -9.51 -7.85
CA HIS A 109 16.39 -8.93 -7.46
C HIS A 109 16.94 -7.88 -8.45
N SER A 110 16.40 -7.77 -9.68
CA SER A 110 16.78 -6.69 -10.62
C SER A 110 16.47 -5.30 -10.06
N HIS A 111 15.51 -5.21 -9.13
CA HIS A 111 15.13 -3.97 -8.45
C HIS A 111 16.07 -3.57 -7.29
N ALA A 112 17.08 -4.36 -6.96
CA ALA A 112 18.02 -4.06 -5.88
C ALA A 112 18.68 -2.66 -6.00
N PRO A 113 19.17 -2.21 -7.17
CA PRO A 113 19.73 -0.87 -7.32
C PRO A 113 18.73 0.24 -6.97
N ARG A 114 17.45 0.06 -7.34
CA ARG A 114 16.37 1.01 -7.04
C ARG A 114 16.10 1.09 -5.54
N VAL A 115 16.03 -0.05 -4.87
CA VAL A 115 15.84 -0.10 -3.40
C VAL A 115 17.05 0.53 -2.69
N HIS A 116 18.28 0.25 -3.13
CA HIS A 116 19.47 0.86 -2.53
C HIS A 116 19.45 2.38 -2.65
N ARG A 117 19.15 2.94 -3.82
CA ARG A 117 18.98 4.40 -3.99
C ARG A 117 17.87 4.97 -3.13
N LEU A 118 16.71 4.31 -3.06
CA LEU A 118 15.62 4.74 -2.19
C LEU A 118 16.06 4.82 -0.72
N LEU A 119 16.80 3.82 -0.26
CA LEU A 119 17.33 3.79 1.10
C LEU A 119 18.43 4.83 1.31
N ASP A 120 19.35 5.00 0.38
CA ASP A 120 20.48 5.94 0.53
C ASP A 120 20.01 7.40 0.46
N GLU A 121 19.20 7.75 -0.54
CA GLU A 121 18.82 9.14 -0.81
C GLU A 121 17.59 9.60 -0.02
N TYR A 122 16.62 8.71 0.26
CA TYR A 122 15.31 9.13 0.78
C TYR A 122 15.01 8.65 2.19
N SER A 123 15.53 7.49 2.62
CA SER A 123 15.21 6.98 3.97
C SER A 123 15.70 7.84 5.17
N PRO A 124 16.64 8.79 5.03
CA PRO A 124 16.87 9.79 6.08
C PRO A 124 15.65 10.71 6.32
N HIS A 125 14.87 10.95 5.27
CA HIS A 125 13.78 11.92 5.22
C HIS A 125 12.38 11.28 5.35
N LEU A 126 12.27 9.98 5.10
CA LEU A 126 11.00 9.26 5.13
C LEU A 126 11.12 7.81 5.59
N SER A 127 10.00 7.23 6.01
CA SER A 127 9.94 5.79 6.29
C SER A 127 9.73 4.98 5.01
N VAL A 128 10.52 3.92 4.81
CA VAL A 128 10.44 3.07 3.62
C VAL A 128 9.69 1.77 3.91
N ARG A 129 8.78 1.38 3.01
CA ARG A 129 8.08 0.11 3.00
C ARG A 129 8.32 -0.63 1.68
N LEU A 130 8.93 -1.79 1.78
CA LEU A 130 9.08 -2.75 0.70
C LEU A 130 7.81 -3.62 0.63
N LEU A 131 7.31 -3.84 -0.57
CA LEU A 131 6.14 -4.65 -0.87
C LEU A 131 6.55 -5.78 -1.81
N ASN A 132 6.13 -7.01 -1.51
CA ASN A 132 6.30 -8.09 -2.47
C ASN A 132 5.33 -7.91 -3.64
N SER A 133 5.76 -8.28 -4.84
CA SER A 133 4.88 -8.43 -5.99
C SER A 133 3.96 -9.62 -5.80
N LEU A 134 2.69 -9.42 -6.12
CA LEU A 134 1.66 -10.45 -6.11
C LEU A 134 1.84 -11.48 -7.22
N GLU A 135 2.37 -11.04 -8.36
CA GLU A 135 2.62 -11.87 -9.54
C GLU A 135 3.87 -12.74 -9.36
N HIS A 136 4.93 -12.19 -8.77
CA HIS A 136 6.23 -12.85 -8.69
C HIS A 136 6.41 -13.69 -7.42
N GLY A 137 5.44 -13.65 -6.48
CA GLY A 137 5.36 -14.54 -5.32
C GLY A 137 6.66 -14.66 -4.53
N THR A 138 7.17 -15.88 -4.40
CA THR A 138 8.39 -16.21 -3.62
C THR A 138 9.63 -15.49 -4.13
N THR A 139 9.81 -15.37 -5.45
CA THR A 139 10.95 -14.66 -6.06
C THR A 139 11.07 -13.24 -5.55
N SER A 140 9.93 -12.57 -5.38
CA SER A 140 9.86 -11.21 -4.84
C SER A 140 10.25 -11.15 -3.35
N ILE A 141 9.80 -12.13 -2.57
CA ILE A 141 10.11 -12.23 -1.14
C ILE A 141 11.62 -12.45 -0.94
N GLU A 142 12.19 -13.43 -1.63
CA GLU A 142 13.63 -13.74 -1.57
C GLU A 142 14.50 -12.56 -2.02
N ALA A 143 14.06 -11.82 -3.04
CA ALA A 143 14.74 -10.62 -3.49
C ALA A 143 14.80 -9.55 -2.39
N ILE A 144 13.67 -9.28 -1.72
CA ILE A 144 13.59 -8.30 -0.63
C ILE A 144 14.47 -8.73 0.54
N GLU A 145 14.39 -9.99 0.94
CA GLU A 145 15.20 -10.54 2.04
C GLU A 145 16.69 -10.44 1.73
N ARG A 146 17.10 -10.79 0.51
CA ARG A 146 18.49 -10.65 0.05
C ARG A 146 18.96 -9.19 0.05
N ILE A 147 18.13 -8.26 -0.38
CA ILE A 147 18.46 -6.82 -0.38
C ILE A 147 18.64 -6.30 1.05
N LEU A 148 17.75 -6.67 1.96
CA LEU A 148 17.80 -6.28 3.38
C LEU A 148 19.02 -6.90 4.07
N ALA A 149 19.29 -8.19 3.86
CA ALA A 149 20.45 -8.87 4.39
C ALA A 149 21.77 -8.24 3.91
N LYS A 150 21.87 -7.91 2.62
CA LYS A 150 23.04 -7.21 2.05
C LYS A 150 23.28 -5.83 2.69
N ARG A 151 22.23 -5.19 3.20
CA ARG A 151 22.30 -3.89 3.89
C ARG A 151 22.53 -4.03 5.39
N GLY A 152 22.74 -5.25 5.90
CA GLY A 152 22.90 -5.51 7.33
C GLY A 152 21.63 -5.20 8.12
N ALA A 153 20.46 -5.24 7.48
CA ALA A 153 19.19 -4.95 8.14
C ALA A 153 18.81 -6.09 9.09
N VAL A 154 18.50 -5.77 10.34
CA VAL A 154 18.12 -6.75 11.37
C VAL A 154 16.63 -6.66 11.64
N ALA A 155 15.93 -7.80 11.54
CA ALA A 155 14.50 -7.89 11.85
C ALA A 155 14.27 -7.66 13.35
N THR A 156 13.30 -6.81 13.69
CA THR A 156 13.06 -6.41 15.08
C THR A 156 11.64 -6.66 15.56
N THR A 157 10.66 -6.66 14.67
CA THR A 157 9.28 -6.94 15.09
C THR A 157 8.47 -7.53 13.94
N HIS A 158 7.74 -8.60 14.25
CA HIS A 158 6.78 -9.23 13.34
C HIS A 158 5.36 -8.81 13.71
N TYR A 159 4.71 -8.09 12.81
CA TYR A 159 3.31 -7.69 12.90
C TYR A 159 2.47 -8.60 12.02
N ILE A 160 1.46 -9.23 12.61
CA ILE A 160 0.44 -9.99 11.91
C ILE A 160 -0.91 -9.41 12.30
N THR A 161 -1.72 -9.05 11.31
CA THR A 161 -3.10 -8.60 11.55
C THR A 161 -4.03 -9.79 11.33
N ALA A 162 -4.85 -10.09 12.34
CA ALA A 162 -5.84 -11.16 12.23
C ALA A 162 -7.01 -10.75 11.31
N GLY A 163 -7.56 -11.72 10.60
CA GLY A 163 -8.70 -11.56 9.70
C GLY A 163 -8.37 -10.99 8.34
N VAL A 164 -7.09 -10.79 8.00
CA VAL A 164 -6.66 -10.17 6.74
C VAL A 164 -5.32 -10.74 6.27
N SER A 165 -5.01 -10.56 4.98
CA SER A 165 -3.72 -10.99 4.40
C SER A 165 -2.51 -10.17 4.87
N GLY A 166 -2.69 -9.06 5.58
CA GLY A 166 -1.58 -8.19 5.97
C GLY A 166 -0.63 -8.78 7.01
N ALA A 167 0.66 -8.92 6.64
CA ALA A 167 1.76 -9.09 7.59
C ALA A 167 2.88 -8.08 7.31
N ARG A 168 3.68 -7.77 8.33
CA ARG A 168 4.81 -6.85 8.18
C ARG A 168 5.93 -7.17 9.14
N VAL A 169 7.16 -7.19 8.64
CA VAL A 169 8.37 -7.21 9.46
C VAL A 169 8.98 -5.81 9.47
N ALA A 170 9.29 -5.30 10.66
CA ALA A 170 10.12 -4.11 10.82
C ALA A 170 11.60 -4.51 10.91
N TYR A 171 12.46 -3.73 10.28
CA TYR A 171 13.90 -3.89 10.29
C TYR A 171 14.58 -2.60 10.75
N HIS A 172 15.70 -2.75 11.45
CA HIS A 172 16.66 -1.67 11.66
C HIS A 172 17.85 -1.83 10.73
N LEU A 173 18.24 -0.75 10.07
CA LEU A 173 19.49 -0.64 9.35
C LEU A 173 20.64 -0.36 10.33
N PRO A 174 21.91 -0.60 9.96
CA PRO A 174 23.08 -0.37 10.82
C PRO A 174 23.21 1.06 11.35
N ASP A 175 22.67 2.04 10.62
CA ASP A 175 22.63 3.47 11.01
C ASP A 175 21.40 3.84 11.86
N GLY A 176 20.63 2.85 12.31
CA GLY A 176 19.45 3.03 13.15
C GLY A 176 18.15 3.32 12.38
N ARG A 177 18.21 3.61 11.08
CA ARG A 177 17.02 3.88 10.26
C ARG A 177 16.09 2.67 10.20
N ARG A 178 14.79 2.91 10.01
CA ARG A 178 13.76 1.86 9.98
C ARG A 178 13.24 1.63 8.57
N VAL A 179 13.22 0.36 8.19
CA VAL A 179 12.56 -0.12 6.97
C VAL A 179 11.51 -1.13 7.38
N SER A 180 10.43 -1.25 6.61
CA SER A 180 9.48 -2.34 6.81
C SER A 180 9.28 -3.13 5.53
N PHE A 181 9.17 -4.44 5.67
CA PHE A 181 8.75 -5.32 4.59
C PHE A 181 7.32 -5.75 4.90
N LYS A 182 6.37 -5.38 4.03
CA LYS A 182 5.00 -5.84 4.12
C LYS A 182 4.81 -7.03 3.17
N GLN A 183 4.30 -8.10 3.75
CA GLN A 183 4.00 -9.37 3.09
C GLN A 183 2.49 -9.59 3.03
N ILE A 184 2.07 -10.31 2.00
CA ILE A 184 0.69 -10.72 1.81
C ILE A 184 0.59 -12.21 2.14
N ARG A 185 -0.10 -12.52 3.23
CA ARG A 185 -0.44 -13.88 3.68
C ARG A 185 -1.60 -14.40 2.84
N ARG A 186 -1.59 -15.68 2.51
CA ARG A 186 -2.75 -16.33 1.89
C ARG A 186 -3.85 -16.52 2.92
N VAL A 187 -4.69 -15.50 3.08
CA VAL A 187 -5.92 -15.54 3.89
C VAL A 187 -7.11 -15.57 2.92
N ARG A 188 -8.12 -16.40 3.21
CA ARG A 188 -9.32 -16.56 2.40
C ARG A 188 -10.54 -16.43 3.31
N LEU A 189 -11.59 -15.83 2.78
CA LEU A 189 -12.91 -15.82 3.40
C LEU A 189 -13.50 -17.25 3.29
N PRO A 190 -13.79 -17.95 4.41
CA PRO A 190 -14.15 -19.37 4.40
C PRO A 190 -15.35 -19.73 3.50
N GLU A 191 -16.40 -18.94 3.52
CA GLU A 191 -17.62 -19.09 2.74
C GLU A 191 -17.48 -18.39 1.39
N THR A 192 -17.11 -17.10 1.37
CA THR A 192 -17.08 -16.30 0.14
C THR A 192 -16.06 -16.79 -0.87
N CYS A 193 -14.94 -17.37 -0.43
CA CYS A 193 -13.95 -17.95 -1.34
C CYS A 193 -14.26 -19.40 -1.72
N THR A 194 -15.23 -20.06 -1.10
CA THR A 194 -15.63 -21.42 -1.45
C THR A 194 -16.25 -21.43 -2.85
N GLY A 195 -15.76 -22.30 -3.73
CA GLY A 195 -16.19 -22.37 -5.14
C GLY A 195 -15.74 -21.18 -6.01
N CYS A 196 -14.95 -20.23 -5.49
CA CYS A 196 -14.43 -19.14 -6.31
C CYS A 196 -13.44 -19.68 -7.34
N ARG A 197 -13.63 -19.37 -8.62
CA ARG A 197 -12.77 -19.81 -9.74
C ARG A 197 -11.28 -19.47 -9.56
N PHE A 198 -11.00 -18.39 -8.84
CA PHE A 198 -9.63 -17.94 -8.59
C PHE A 198 -9.03 -18.59 -7.34
N ASN A 199 -9.83 -19.24 -6.48
CA ASN A 199 -9.35 -19.82 -5.22
C ASN A 199 -8.57 -21.11 -5.47
N ASN A 200 -7.41 -20.95 -6.07
CA ASN A 200 -6.39 -21.95 -6.35
C ASN A 200 -5.01 -21.33 -6.02
N GLU A 201 -3.95 -22.08 -6.27
CA GLU A 201 -2.59 -21.68 -5.87
C GLU A 201 -1.95 -20.62 -6.77
N THR A 202 -2.48 -20.43 -7.98
CA THR A 202 -1.88 -19.60 -9.04
C THR A 202 -2.61 -18.29 -9.25
N ASP A 203 -3.95 -18.30 -9.21
CA ASP A 203 -4.76 -17.22 -9.77
C ASP A 203 -5.25 -16.22 -8.71
N CYS A 204 -5.42 -16.65 -7.45
CA CYS A 204 -5.78 -15.73 -6.38
C CYS A 204 -4.52 -15.24 -5.66
N HIS A 205 -3.96 -14.18 -6.24
CA HIS A 205 -2.71 -13.61 -5.81
C HIS A 205 -2.80 -12.94 -4.43
N GLU A 206 -3.90 -12.24 -4.14
CA GLU A 206 -3.99 -11.40 -2.93
C GLU A 206 -4.72 -12.08 -1.76
N GLY A 207 -5.73 -12.90 -2.08
CA GLY A 207 -6.69 -13.37 -1.09
C GLY A 207 -7.55 -12.27 -0.49
N PHE A 208 -8.04 -12.53 0.71
CA PHE A 208 -8.77 -11.55 1.48
C PHE A 208 -7.79 -10.57 2.14
N TYR A 209 -7.57 -9.45 1.45
CA TYR A 209 -6.74 -8.36 1.96
C TYR A 209 -7.37 -7.58 3.12
N GLY A 210 -8.69 -7.70 3.24
CA GLY A 210 -9.50 -6.90 4.13
C GLY A 210 -10.54 -6.11 3.35
N VAL A 211 -11.38 -5.41 4.10
CA VAL A 211 -12.46 -4.62 3.55
C VAL A 211 -11.92 -3.38 2.84
N ARG A 212 -12.41 -3.14 1.63
CA ARG A 212 -12.17 -1.91 0.88
C ARG A 212 -13.48 -1.19 0.67
N LEU A 213 -13.41 0.12 0.69
CA LEU A 213 -14.58 0.92 0.44
C LEU A 213 -14.40 1.75 -0.84
N TYR A 214 -15.48 1.93 -1.57
CA TYR A 214 -15.47 2.44 -2.94
C TYR A 214 -16.45 3.60 -3.06
N TYR A 215 -15.94 4.64 -3.70
CA TYR A 215 -16.57 5.92 -4.04
C TYR A 215 -17.32 5.95 -5.37
N ASP A 216 -18.62 5.66 -5.49
CA ASP A 216 -19.22 5.67 -6.84
C ASP A 216 -19.56 7.08 -7.35
N ARG A 217 -19.75 7.19 -8.68
CA ARG A 217 -20.05 8.47 -9.35
C ARG A 217 -21.44 9.04 -9.00
N THR A 218 -22.30 8.23 -8.41
CA THR A 218 -23.65 8.63 -7.97
C THR A 218 -23.66 9.12 -6.52
N GLY A 219 -22.50 9.11 -5.87
CA GLY A 219 -22.35 9.55 -4.49
C GLY A 219 -22.64 8.47 -3.46
N ARG A 220 -22.52 7.19 -3.84
CA ARG A 220 -22.80 6.06 -2.95
C ARG A 220 -21.54 5.31 -2.56
N TYR A 221 -21.57 4.81 -1.34
CA TYR A 221 -20.52 4.01 -0.73
C TYR A 221 -20.76 2.53 -0.97
N HIS A 222 -19.74 1.84 -1.45
CA HIS A 222 -19.74 0.39 -1.62
C HIS A 222 -18.61 -0.24 -0.85
N VAL A 223 -18.80 -1.48 -0.42
CA VAL A 223 -17.86 -2.28 0.33
C VAL A 223 -17.47 -3.49 -0.50
N GLY A 224 -16.21 -3.59 -0.90
CA GLY A 224 -15.70 -4.76 -1.61
C GLY A 224 -14.66 -5.52 -0.80
N VAL A 225 -14.63 -6.82 -1.02
CA VAL A 225 -13.80 -7.78 -0.26
C VAL A 225 -12.75 -8.49 -1.11
N CYS A 226 -12.74 -8.26 -2.43
CA CYS A 226 -11.79 -8.86 -3.35
C CYS A 226 -11.39 -7.89 -4.47
N ILE A 227 -10.08 -7.74 -4.73
CA ILE A 227 -9.61 -6.89 -5.84
C ILE A 227 -9.94 -7.46 -7.22
N GLN A 228 -9.98 -8.79 -7.35
CA GLN A 228 -10.18 -9.48 -8.62
C GLN A 228 -11.66 -9.71 -8.95
N ARG A 229 -12.57 -9.43 -8.00
CA ARG A 229 -14.01 -9.69 -8.08
C ARG A 229 -14.80 -8.51 -7.57
N MET A 230 -14.96 -7.49 -8.43
CA MET A 230 -15.77 -6.30 -8.12
C MET A 230 -17.25 -6.63 -7.94
N ASP A 231 -17.72 -7.74 -8.50
CA ASP A 231 -19.06 -8.30 -8.30
C ASP A 231 -19.33 -8.77 -6.86
N LEU A 232 -18.30 -8.92 -6.03
CA LEU A 232 -18.41 -9.14 -4.60
C LEU A 232 -18.50 -7.82 -3.80
N SER A 233 -18.74 -6.70 -4.47
CA SER A 233 -18.98 -5.42 -3.79
C SER A 233 -20.45 -5.24 -3.49
N LEU A 234 -20.77 -4.86 -2.26
CA LEU A 234 -22.12 -4.55 -1.80
C LEU A 234 -22.24 -3.06 -1.53
N SER A 235 -23.45 -2.50 -1.55
CA SER A 235 -23.64 -1.18 -0.94
C SER A 235 -23.31 -1.23 0.55
N LEU A 236 -23.00 -0.09 1.16
CA LEU A 236 -22.68 -0.03 2.58
C LEU A 236 -23.78 -0.64 3.46
N ASP A 237 -25.05 -0.32 3.19
CA ASP A 237 -26.19 -0.80 3.98
C ASP A 237 -26.40 -2.32 3.84
N GLU A 238 -26.27 -2.85 2.62
CA GLU A 238 -26.31 -4.28 2.36
C GLU A 238 -25.15 -4.99 3.08
N PHE A 239 -23.93 -4.46 3.02
CA PHE A 239 -22.78 -5.04 3.70
C PHE A 239 -23.00 -5.15 5.21
N LEU A 240 -23.52 -4.10 5.85
CA LEU A 240 -23.74 -4.06 7.30
C LEU A 240 -24.73 -5.11 7.81
N THR A 241 -25.64 -5.56 6.95
CA THR A 241 -26.69 -6.55 7.26
C THR A 241 -26.44 -7.93 6.63
N SER A 242 -25.44 -8.05 5.76
CA SER A 242 -25.09 -9.30 5.06
C SER A 242 -24.37 -10.33 5.95
N SER A 243 -24.41 -11.59 5.52
CA SER A 243 -23.58 -12.68 6.08
C SER A 243 -22.08 -12.43 5.91
N LEU A 244 -21.68 -11.69 4.87
CA LEU A 244 -20.28 -11.35 4.59
C LEU A 244 -19.63 -10.57 5.75
N ARG A 245 -20.38 -9.69 6.42
CA ARG A 245 -19.90 -9.01 7.63
C ARG A 245 -19.60 -10.02 8.74
N SER A 246 -20.52 -10.95 8.99
CA SER A 246 -20.35 -11.96 10.04
C SER A 246 -19.16 -12.86 9.73
N GLU A 247 -19.04 -13.35 8.49
CA GLU A 247 -17.91 -14.16 8.04
C GLU A 247 -16.55 -13.48 8.28
N ILE A 248 -16.43 -12.18 7.98
CA ILE A 248 -15.21 -11.41 8.21
C ILE A 248 -14.87 -11.31 9.70
N LEU A 249 -15.88 -11.11 10.55
CA LEU A 249 -15.69 -11.02 12.00
C LEU A 249 -15.28 -12.39 12.57
N ASP A 250 -15.95 -13.46 12.15
CA ASP A 250 -15.66 -14.83 12.59
C ASP A 250 -14.25 -15.26 12.17
N LEU A 251 -13.84 -14.93 10.93
CA LEU A 251 -12.48 -15.15 10.44
C LEU A 251 -11.45 -14.40 11.30
N ARG A 252 -11.71 -13.12 11.61
CA ARG A 252 -10.82 -12.29 12.43
C ARG A 252 -10.66 -12.88 13.83
N ASP A 253 -11.76 -13.22 14.49
CA ASP A 253 -11.75 -13.66 15.88
C ASP A 253 -11.10 -15.05 15.99
N SER A 254 -11.47 -15.98 15.09
CA SER A 254 -10.85 -17.30 14.99
C SER A 254 -9.34 -17.21 14.74
N GLU A 255 -8.92 -16.34 13.82
CA GLU A 255 -7.51 -16.16 13.53
C GLU A 255 -6.75 -15.50 14.69
N TYR A 256 -7.35 -14.52 15.35
CA TYR A 256 -6.75 -13.85 16.51
C TYR A 256 -6.45 -14.83 17.64
N HIS A 257 -7.42 -15.68 17.99
CA HIS A 257 -7.24 -16.74 18.99
C HIS A 257 -6.12 -17.70 18.60
N ARG A 258 -6.09 -18.16 17.34
CA ARG A 258 -5.03 -19.04 16.83
C ARG A 258 -3.64 -18.40 16.90
N LEU A 259 -3.51 -17.13 16.50
CA LEU A 259 -2.22 -16.42 16.50
C LEU A 259 -1.70 -16.18 17.91
N ASN A 260 -2.57 -15.91 18.87
CA ASN A 260 -2.19 -15.75 20.27
C ASN A 260 -1.81 -17.08 20.93
N ALA A 261 -2.54 -18.17 20.65
CA ALA A 261 -2.19 -19.48 21.18
C ALA A 261 -0.79 -19.93 20.72
N ARG A 262 -0.41 -19.66 19.47
CA ARG A 262 0.93 -19.96 18.92
C ARG A 262 2.06 -19.11 19.48
N ARG A 263 1.77 -18.02 20.19
CA ARG A 263 2.77 -17.18 20.88
C ARG A 263 3.01 -17.62 22.32
N ALA A 264 2.08 -18.37 22.90
CA ALA A 264 2.11 -18.79 24.30
C ALA A 264 2.79 -20.16 24.52
N GLY A 265 3.18 -20.85 23.45
CA GLY A 265 3.98 -22.08 23.45
C GLY A 265 5.18 -21.94 22.55
#